data_AF-C7J6W8-F1
#
_entry.id   AF-C7J6W8-F1
#
_cell.length_a   1.000
_cell.length_b   1.000
_cell.length_c   1.000
_cell.angle_alpha   90.00
_cell.angle_beta   90.00
_cell.angle_gamma   90.00
#
_symmetry.space_group_name_H-M   'P 1'
#
loop_
_entity.id
_entity.type
_entity.pdbx_description
1 polymer ?
#
loop_
_entity_poly.entity_id
_entity_poly.type
_entity_poly.pdbx_seq_one_letter_code
_entity_poly.pdbx_strand_id
1 'polypeptide(L)'
;YDTWIVQAGSLQRMVDKIPDQLFLNTASWRFLIPRLYQKYPNDDMLLNISATSPPSVRINVGRIDAAVDLDVTVNVLDFDEIVPVACISVVRFF
;
A
#
# COMPACT_ATOMS: atom_id res chain seq x y z
N TYR A 1 -0.06 27.80 -16.28
CA TYR A 1 1.18 27.54 -15.52
C TYR A 1 0.73 26.93 -14.21
N ASP A 2 0.51 25.61 -14.18
CA ASP A 2 -0.09 24.92 -13.03
C ASP A 2 0.82 23.77 -12.60
N THR A 3 1.81 24.14 -11.78
CA THR A 3 2.86 23.25 -11.23
C THR A 3 2.59 22.86 -9.77
N TRP A 4 1.33 22.90 -9.31
CA TRP A 4 1.00 22.72 -7.89
C TRP A 4 0.36 21.36 -7.52
N ILE A 5 0.06 20.46 -8.47
CA ILE A 5 -0.80 19.31 -8.15
C ILE A 5 -0.09 18.17 -7.41
N VAL A 6 1.24 17.95 -7.50
CA VAL A 6 1.87 16.88 -6.68
C VAL A 6 3.33 17.21 -6.34
N GLN A 7 3.57 17.75 -5.14
CA GLN A 7 4.89 17.60 -4.50
C GLN A 7 5.00 16.16 -3.96
N ALA A 8 6.21 15.58 -4.01
CA ALA A 8 6.48 14.29 -3.38
C ALA A 8 6.10 14.37 -1.88
N GLY A 9 5.10 13.58 -1.47
CA GLY A 9 4.51 13.61 -0.13
C GLY A 9 3.01 13.91 -0.07
N SER A 10 2.38 14.41 -1.13
CA SER A 10 0.94 14.76 -1.11
C SER A 10 -0.02 13.58 -1.37
N LEU A 11 0.49 12.42 -1.81
CA LEU A 11 -0.29 11.20 -2.01
C LEU A 11 0.08 10.16 -0.96
N GLN A 12 -0.50 10.30 0.21
CA GLN A 12 -0.42 9.31 1.29
C GLN A 12 -1.85 8.89 1.65
N ARG A 13 -2.10 7.59 1.66
CA ARG A 13 -3.39 7.03 2.08
C ARG A 13 -3.16 5.85 3.01
N MET A 14 -3.64 6.00 4.24
CA MET A 14 -3.81 4.88 5.15
C MET A 14 -5.08 4.13 4.73
N VAL A 15 -4.97 2.82 4.50
CA VAL A 15 -6.09 1.97 4.14
C VAL A 15 -6.39 1.05 5.31
N ASP A 16 -7.44 1.39 6.05
CA ASP A 16 -7.99 0.63 7.18
C ASP A 16 -9.17 -0.26 6.76
N LYS A 17 -9.86 0.10 5.66
CA LYS A 17 -11.01 -0.64 5.11
C LYS A 17 -11.01 -0.62 3.57
N ILE A 18 -11.14 -1.81 2.97
CA ILE A 18 -11.39 -2.01 1.53
C ILE A 18 -12.77 -2.66 1.41
N PRO A 19 -13.58 -2.35 0.36
CA PRO A 19 -14.76 -3.16 0.07
C PRO A 19 -14.31 -4.61 -0.09
N ASP A 20 -14.86 -5.51 0.74
CA ASP A 20 -14.39 -6.88 0.99
C ASP A 20 -13.12 -6.95 1.87
N GLN A 21 -13.30 -6.72 3.18
CA GLN A 21 -12.28 -6.74 4.27
C GLN A 21 -11.53 -8.08 4.46
N LEU A 22 -11.63 -9.03 3.52
CA LEU A 22 -11.18 -10.41 3.68
C LEU A 22 -9.65 -10.59 3.72
N PHE A 23 -8.87 -9.56 3.39
CA PHE A 23 -7.42 -9.67 3.21
C PHE A 23 -6.54 -8.90 4.20
N LEU A 24 -7.12 -8.21 5.19
CA LEU A 24 -6.38 -7.33 6.12
C LEU A 24 -6.17 -7.97 7.51
N ASN A 25 -5.84 -9.26 7.56
CA ASN A 25 -5.42 -9.93 8.79
C ASN A 25 -4.38 -11.02 8.48
N THR A 26 -3.57 -11.38 9.47
CA THR A 26 -2.46 -12.33 9.30
C THR A 26 -2.92 -13.76 9.00
N ALA A 27 -4.14 -14.15 9.40
CA ALA A 27 -4.69 -15.48 9.10
C ALA A 27 -4.97 -15.64 7.60
N SER A 28 -5.54 -14.61 6.96
CA SER A 28 -5.72 -14.57 5.50
C SER A 28 -4.38 -14.63 4.74
N TRP A 29 -3.29 -14.17 5.37
CA TRP A 29 -1.94 -14.18 4.80
C TRP A 29 -1.12 -15.42 5.17
N ARG A 30 -1.67 -16.37 5.92
CA ARG A 30 -0.95 -17.56 6.44
C ARG A 30 -0.22 -18.35 5.35
N PHE A 31 -0.80 -18.46 4.15
CA PHE A 31 -0.18 -19.18 3.04
C PHE A 31 0.77 -18.32 2.19
N LEU A 32 0.62 -17.00 2.22
CA LEU A 32 1.49 -16.07 1.51
C LEU A 32 2.77 -15.79 2.30
N ILE A 33 2.63 -15.55 3.61
CA ILE A 33 3.74 -15.23 4.52
C ILE A 33 3.58 -16.03 5.82
N PRO A 34 3.96 -17.33 5.84
CA PRO A 34 3.74 -18.20 7.01
C PRO A 34 4.39 -17.70 8.30
N ARG A 35 5.57 -17.07 8.21
CA ARG A 35 6.30 -16.53 9.37
C ARG A 35 5.56 -15.35 10.02
N LEU A 36 4.81 -14.56 9.24
CA LEU A 36 4.02 -13.46 9.76
C LEU A 36 2.89 -14.00 10.65
N TYR A 37 2.13 -14.98 10.15
CA TYR A 37 1.09 -15.65 10.92
C TYR A 37 1.60 -16.36 12.17
N GLN A 38 2.79 -16.99 12.10
CA GLN A 38 3.39 -17.63 13.27
C GLN A 38 3.73 -16.64 14.39
N LYS A 39 4.12 -15.41 14.03
CA LYS A 39 4.52 -14.38 14.99
C LYS A 39 3.33 -13.58 15.53
N TYR A 40 2.32 -13.36 14.70
CA TYR A 40 1.15 -12.52 14.96
C TYR A 40 -0.14 -13.24 14.57
N PRO A 41 -0.56 -14.31 15.26
CA PRO A 41 -1.62 -15.18 14.79
C PRO A 41 -3.03 -14.57 14.92
N ASN A 42 -3.71 -14.41 13.79
CA ASN A 42 -5.08 -13.85 13.66
C ASN A 42 -5.18 -12.34 13.98
N ASP A 43 -4.06 -11.63 14.04
CA ASP A 43 -4.06 -10.19 14.22
C ASP A 43 -4.52 -9.46 12.96
N ASP A 44 -5.20 -8.33 13.17
CA ASP A 44 -5.57 -7.42 12.11
C ASP A 44 -4.34 -6.66 11.57
N MET A 45 -4.47 -6.15 10.35
CA MET A 45 -3.41 -5.43 9.68
C MET A 45 -3.88 -4.10 9.10
N LEU A 46 -2.95 -3.16 9.01
CA LEU A 46 -3.11 -1.86 8.37
C LEU A 46 -2.06 -1.68 7.28
N LEU A 47 -2.50 -1.33 6.08
CA LEU A 47 -1.62 -1.03 4.97
C LEU A 47 -1.48 0.49 4.85
N ASN A 48 -0.27 1.00 5.01
CA ASN A 48 0.03 2.40 4.74
C ASN A 48 0.66 2.51 3.35
N ILE A 49 -0.02 3.21 2.44
CA ILE A 49 0.40 3.33 1.05
C ILE A 49 0.85 4.77 0.80
N SER A 50 2.09 4.94 0.35
CA SER A 50 2.67 6.23 0.03
C SER A 50 3.19 6.24 -1.40
N ALA A 51 2.90 7.30 -2.14
CA ALA A 51 3.55 7.52 -3.44
C ALA A 51 4.98 8.02 -3.21
N THR A 52 5.94 7.30 -3.80
CA THR A 52 7.37 7.63 -3.70
C THR A 52 7.84 8.48 -4.87
N SER A 53 7.01 8.63 -5.90
CA SER A 53 7.27 9.50 -7.05
C SER A 53 6.02 10.24 -7.52
N PRO A 54 6.17 11.35 -8.27
CA PRO A 54 5.05 11.94 -9.00
C PRO A 54 4.51 10.96 -10.05
N PRO A 55 3.18 10.90 -10.25
CA PRO A 55 2.60 10.06 -11.30
C PRO A 55 3.04 10.56 -12.68
N SER A 56 3.43 9.63 -13.54
CA SER A 56 3.64 9.88 -14.97
C SER A 56 2.34 9.62 -15.72
N VAL A 57 1.97 10.55 -16.62
CA VAL A 57 0.76 10.45 -17.43
C VAL A 57 1.14 10.43 -18.90
N ARG A 58 0.59 9.48 -19.66
CA ARG A 58 0.72 9.37 -21.12
C ARG A 58 -0.66 9.49 -21.76
N ILE A 59 -0.80 10.43 -22.68
CA ILE A 59 -2.03 10.66 -23.43
C ILE A 59 -1.82 10.12 -24.84
N ASN A 60 -2.67 9.19 -25.27
CA ASN A 60 -2.71 8.65 -26.62
C ASN A 60 -4.12 8.81 -27.20
N VAL A 61 -4.27 8.65 -28.52
CA VAL A 61 -5.60 8.70 -29.14
C VAL A 61 -6.48 7.60 -28.54
N GLY A 62 -7.54 8.01 -27.83
CA GLY A 62 -8.51 7.11 -27.20
C GLY A 62 -8.10 6.50 -25.85
N ARG A 63 -6.93 6.84 -25.28
CA ARG A 63 -6.52 6.32 -23.95
C ARG A 63 -5.64 7.29 -23.16
N ILE A 64 -5.76 7.20 -21.83
CA ILE A 64 -4.88 7.88 -20.87
C ILE A 64 -4.30 6.80 -19.97
N ASP A 65 -2.98 6.69 -19.95
CA ASP A 65 -2.25 5.79 -19.06
C ASP A 65 -1.60 6.62 -17.94
N ALA A 66 -1.73 6.19 -16.69
CA ALA A 66 -1.04 6.82 -15.56
C ALA A 66 -0.33 5.76 -14.73
N ALA A 67 0.91 6.03 -14.32
CA ALA A 67 1.69 5.13 -13.49
C ALA A 67 2.47 5.91 -12.43
N VAL A 68 2.56 5.34 -11.22
CA VAL A 68 3.23 5.93 -10.06
C VAL A 68 3.95 4.84 -9.29
N ASP A 69 5.11 5.17 -8.70
CA ASP A 69 5.78 4.25 -7.78
C ASP A 69 5.18 4.43 -6.39
N LEU A 70 4.92 3.30 -5.72
CA LEU A 70 4.34 3.26 -4.38
C LEU A 70 5.23 2.45 -3.44
N ASP A 71 5.30 2.88 -2.19
CA ASP A 71 5.69 2.01 -1.09
C ASP A 71 4.44 1.64 -0.27
N VAL A 72 4.37 0.38 0.13
CA VAL A 72 3.31 -0.17 0.98
C VAL A 72 3.94 -0.73 2.24
N THR A 73 3.75 -0.04 3.36
CA THR A 73 4.13 -0.54 4.68
C THR A 73 3.00 -1.40 5.23
N VAL A 74 3.32 -2.66 5.53
CA VAL A 74 2.42 -3.59 6.21
C VAL A 74 2.62 -3.43 7.71
N ASN A 75 1.57 -3.06 8.41
CA ASN A 75 1.57 -2.95 9.87
C ASN A 75 0.61 -3.99 10.46
N VAL A 76 1.01 -4.60 11.56
CA VAL A 76 0.16 -5.46 12.38
C VAL A 76 -0.37 -4.65 13.56
N LEU A 77 -1.63 -4.90 13.92
CA LEU A 77 -2.25 -4.40 15.14
C LEU A 77 -2.06 -5.42 16.27
N ASP A 78 -1.00 -5.25 17.07
CA ASP A 78 -0.60 -6.16 18.14
C ASP A 78 -0.78 -5.48 19.50
N PHE A 79 -1.72 -5.96 20.33
CA PHE A 79 -2.01 -5.41 21.67
C PHE A 79 -2.07 -3.87 21.75
N ASP A 80 -2.89 -3.24 20.89
CA ASP A 80 -3.05 -1.78 20.75
C ASP A 80 -1.79 -1.03 20.25
N GLU A 81 -0.75 -1.74 19.81
CA GLU A 81 0.41 -1.18 19.12
C GLU A 81 0.35 -1.43 17.61
N ILE A 82 0.83 -0.44 16.84
CA ILE A 82 0.99 -0.56 15.38
C ILE A 82 2.45 -0.95 15.10
N VAL A 83 2.66 -2.20 14.70
CA VAL A 83 4.01 -2.75 14.47
C VAL A 83 4.28 -2.89 12.96
N PRO A 84 5.22 -2.13 12.38
CA PRO A 84 5.60 -2.30 10.98
C PRO A 84 6.38 -3.61 10.80
N VAL A 85 5.91 -4.48 9.91
CA VAL A 85 6.47 -5.83 9.73
C VAL A 85 7.11 -6.05 8.35
N ALA A 86 6.73 -5.26 7.35
CA ALA A 86 7.30 -5.32 6.01
C ALA A 86 7.08 -4.00 5.25
N CYS A 87 7.91 -3.77 4.24
CA CYS A 87 7.70 -2.73 3.23
C CYS A 87 7.78 -3.37 1.84
N ILE A 88 6.80 -3.08 0.99
CA ILE A 88 6.71 -3.57 -0.39
C ILE A 88 6.77 -2.37 -1.31
N SER A 89 7.77 -2.33 -2.19
CA SER A 89 7.84 -1.32 -3.24
C SER A 89 7.18 -1.82 -4.52
N VAL A 90 6.17 -1.09 -5.00
CA VAL A 90 5.50 -1.30 -6.28
C VAL A 90 6.04 -0.28 -7.25
N VAL A 91 6.92 -0.73 -8.13
CA VAL A 91 7.56 0.11 -9.14
C VAL A 91 6.83 0.00 -10.48
N ARG A 92 6.68 1.13 -11.17
CA ARG A 92 6.04 1.16 -12.49
C ARG A 92 6.87 0.43 -13.54
N PHE A 93 6.21 -0.36 -14.38
CA PHE A 93 6.75 -0.92 -15.61
C PHE A 93 6.14 -0.19 -16.81
N PHE A 94 6.96 0.24 -17.77
CA PHE A 94 6.54 0.92 -18.99
C PHE A 94 6.89 0.12 -20.24
#